data_AF-A0A1Y1QB22-F1
#
_entry.id   AF-A0A1Y1QB22-F1
#
_cell.length_a   1.000
_cell.length_b   1.000
_cell.length_c   1.000
_cell.angle_alpha   90.00
_cell.angle_beta   90.00
_cell.angle_gamma   90.00
#
_symmetry.space_group_name_H-M   'P 1'
#
loop_
_entity.id
_entity.type
_entity.pdbx_description
1 polymer ?
#
loop_
_entity_poly.entity_id
_entity_poly.type
_entity_poly.pdbx_seq_one_letter_code
_entity_poly.pdbx_strand_id
1 'polypeptide(L)'
;MTQDTEAMNSYLLFINKAAIMVAEGKSKEEVSEIFVSEGMPKDIADSIAQRGEEAKREAFRKEGQTTLLIGVGLAGLGLVITMASYNAASGGGSFIVTTGLVVGGIWIALKGLWRMGVG
;
A
#
# COMPACT_ATOMS: atom_id res chain seq x y z
N MET A 1 -25.88 -12.21 21.73
CA MET A 1 -24.69 -11.34 21.60
C MET A 1 -23.46 -12.06 21.03
N THR A 2 -23.43 -13.41 21.01
CA THR A 2 -22.33 -14.20 20.41
C THR A 2 -22.55 -14.53 18.93
N GLN A 3 -23.78 -14.81 18.48
CA GLN A 3 -24.10 -15.12 17.07
C GLN A 3 -23.79 -13.97 16.10
N ASP A 4 -24.10 -12.73 16.48
CA ASP A 4 -23.85 -11.56 15.62
C ASP A 4 -22.35 -11.33 15.38
N THR A 5 -21.52 -11.67 16.35
CA THR A 5 -20.05 -11.57 16.28
C THR A 5 -19.46 -12.64 15.37
N GLU A 6 -20.00 -13.87 15.40
CA GLU A 6 -19.55 -14.96 14.52
C GLU A 6 -19.91 -14.72 13.05
N ALA A 7 -21.12 -14.20 12.80
CA ALA A 7 -21.55 -13.80 11.46
C ALA A 7 -20.68 -12.66 10.92
N MET A 8 -20.37 -11.66 11.76
CA MET A 8 -19.49 -10.54 11.39
C MET A 8 -18.07 -11.03 11.08
N ASN A 9 -17.51 -11.91 11.90
CA ASN A 9 -16.17 -12.47 11.67
C ASN A 9 -16.09 -13.28 10.37
N SER A 10 -17.12 -14.08 10.09
CA SER A 10 -17.22 -14.86 8.86
C SER A 10 -17.30 -13.93 7.64
N TYR A 11 -18.10 -12.88 7.72
CA TYR A 11 -18.23 -11.89 6.66
C TYR A 11 -16.91 -11.17 6.37
N LEU A 12 -16.18 -10.76 7.40
CA LEU A 12 -14.85 -10.15 7.26
C LEU A 12 -13.83 -11.12 6.64
N LEU A 13 -13.90 -12.40 6.98
CA LEU A 13 -13.04 -13.43 6.40
C LEU A 13 -13.27 -13.56 4.89
N PHE A 14 -14.52 -13.53 4.43
CA PHE A 14 -14.84 -13.57 3.01
C PHE A 14 -14.38 -12.31 2.27
N ILE A 15 -14.53 -11.11 2.87
CA ILE A 15 -13.99 -9.88 2.29
C ILE A 15 -12.47 -9.96 2.15
N ASN A 16 -11.77 -10.49 3.15
CA ASN A 16 -10.32 -10.64 3.09
C ASN A 16 -9.92 -11.64 1.99
N LYS A 17 -10.59 -12.80 1.92
CA LYS A 17 -10.39 -13.78 0.84
C LYS A 17 -10.64 -13.15 -0.55
N ALA A 18 -11.69 -12.34 -0.68
CA ALA A 18 -11.99 -11.59 -1.91
C ALA A 18 -10.87 -10.60 -2.26
N ALA A 19 -10.37 -9.83 -1.30
CA ALA A 19 -9.28 -8.89 -1.49
C ALA A 19 -7.97 -9.59 -1.94
N ILE A 20 -7.67 -10.77 -1.39
CA ILE A 20 -6.53 -11.60 -1.81
C ILE A 20 -6.71 -12.05 -3.25
N MET A 21 -7.88 -12.60 -3.60
CA MET A 21 -8.16 -13.05 -4.96
C MET A 21 -8.06 -11.92 -6.00
N VAL A 22 -8.55 -10.73 -5.67
CA VAL A 22 -8.39 -9.54 -6.52
C VAL A 22 -6.91 -9.13 -6.61
N ALA A 23 -6.15 -9.21 -5.51
CA ALA A 23 -4.71 -8.93 -5.52
C ALA A 23 -3.91 -9.94 -6.36
N GLU A 24 -4.39 -11.18 -6.48
CA GLU A 24 -3.85 -12.22 -7.37
C GLU A 24 -4.21 -12.01 -8.86
N GLY A 25 -5.03 -11.01 -9.17
CA GLY A 25 -5.39 -10.64 -10.54
C GLY A 25 -6.74 -11.14 -11.04
N LYS A 26 -7.55 -11.77 -10.16
CA LYS A 26 -8.93 -12.16 -10.51
C LYS A 26 -9.82 -10.92 -10.62
N SER A 27 -10.73 -10.91 -11.58
CA SER A 27 -11.74 -9.85 -11.66
C SER A 27 -12.79 -10.01 -10.57
N LYS A 28 -13.50 -8.92 -10.24
CA LYS A 28 -14.62 -8.94 -9.29
C LYS A 28 -15.68 -9.99 -9.68
N GLU A 29 -15.96 -10.12 -10.97
CA GLU A 29 -16.92 -11.08 -11.52
C GLU A 29 -16.44 -12.52 -11.27
N GLU A 30 -15.17 -12.82 -11.52
CA GLU A 30 -14.60 -14.14 -11.28
C GLU A 30 -14.62 -14.48 -9.78
N VAL A 31 -14.31 -13.51 -8.92
CA VAL A 31 -14.39 -13.68 -7.46
C VAL A 31 -15.82 -13.96 -7.01
N SER A 32 -16.81 -13.26 -7.58
CA SER A 32 -18.23 -13.50 -7.31
C SER A 32 -18.65 -14.90 -7.75
N GLU A 33 -18.28 -15.32 -8.97
CA GLU A 33 -18.58 -16.66 -9.49
C GLU A 33 -17.99 -17.77 -8.61
N ILE A 34 -16.77 -17.60 -8.11
CA ILE A 34 -16.15 -18.53 -7.16
C ILE A 34 -17.01 -18.66 -5.90
N PHE A 35 -17.41 -17.56 -5.28
CA PHE A 35 -18.24 -17.62 -4.07
C PHE A 35 -19.63 -18.21 -4.32
N VAL A 36 -20.24 -17.91 -5.48
CA VAL A 36 -21.51 -18.54 -5.88
C VAL A 36 -21.35 -20.06 -6.03
N SER A 37 -20.24 -20.52 -6.63
CA SER A 37 -19.93 -21.94 -6.76
C SER A 37 -19.68 -22.63 -5.41
N GLU A 38 -19.21 -21.88 -4.41
CA GLU A 38 -19.04 -22.31 -3.02
C GLU A 38 -20.38 -22.34 -2.23
N GLY A 39 -21.50 -21.99 -2.87
CA GLY A 39 -22.84 -22.04 -2.29
C GLY A 39 -23.34 -20.70 -1.73
N MET A 40 -22.66 -19.59 -2.01
CA MET A 40 -23.09 -18.26 -1.59
C MET A 40 -24.19 -17.71 -2.51
N PRO A 41 -25.21 -17.01 -1.98
CA PRO A 41 -26.14 -16.24 -2.80
C PRO A 41 -25.42 -15.17 -3.63
N LYS A 42 -25.83 -14.99 -4.89
CA LYS A 42 -25.16 -14.10 -5.84
C LYS A 42 -25.09 -12.64 -5.37
N ASP A 43 -26.13 -12.15 -4.74
CA ASP A 43 -26.19 -10.81 -4.15
C ASP A 43 -25.15 -10.59 -3.05
N ILE A 44 -24.94 -11.60 -2.20
CA ILE A 44 -23.92 -11.57 -1.14
C ILE A 44 -22.52 -11.71 -1.73
N ALA A 45 -22.34 -12.61 -2.70
CA ALA A 45 -21.08 -12.80 -3.41
C ALA A 45 -20.62 -11.53 -4.15
N ASP A 46 -21.52 -10.86 -4.88
CA ASP A 46 -21.24 -9.61 -5.58
C ASP A 46 -20.83 -8.50 -4.61
N SER A 47 -21.53 -8.40 -3.47
CA SER A 47 -21.24 -7.42 -2.41
C SER A 47 -19.87 -7.67 -1.78
N ILE A 48 -19.53 -8.93 -1.48
CA ILE A 48 -18.24 -9.31 -0.91
C ILE A 48 -17.10 -9.09 -1.92
N ALA A 49 -17.30 -9.46 -3.17
CA ALA A 49 -16.32 -9.24 -4.23
C ALA A 49 -16.02 -7.76 -4.43
N GLN A 50 -17.07 -6.92 -4.47
CA GLN A 50 -16.93 -5.46 -4.54
C GLN A 50 -16.18 -4.91 -3.32
N ARG A 51 -16.55 -5.32 -2.11
CA ARG A 51 -15.86 -4.87 -0.89
C ARG A 51 -14.40 -5.36 -0.84
N GLY A 52 -14.10 -6.54 -1.38
CA GLY A 52 -12.74 -7.05 -1.51
C GLY A 52 -11.89 -6.17 -2.43
N GLU A 53 -12.43 -5.74 -3.57
CA GLU A 53 -11.78 -4.81 -4.49
C GLU A 53 -11.52 -3.45 -3.84
N GLU A 54 -12.54 -2.88 -3.19
CA GLU A 54 -12.42 -1.62 -2.44
C GLU A 54 -11.38 -1.73 -1.32
N ALA A 55 -11.38 -2.83 -0.56
CA ALA A 55 -10.41 -3.09 0.51
C ALA A 55 -8.98 -3.22 -0.03
N LYS A 56 -8.78 -3.95 -1.15
CA LYS A 56 -7.48 -4.03 -1.83
C LYS A 56 -7.03 -2.63 -2.24
N ARG A 57 -7.92 -1.85 -2.85
CA ARG A 57 -7.59 -0.51 -3.35
C ARG A 57 -7.21 0.44 -2.23
N GLU A 58 -7.95 0.43 -1.14
CA GLU A 58 -7.66 1.25 0.04
C GLU A 58 -6.32 0.85 0.68
N ALA A 59 -6.08 -0.45 0.85
CA ALA A 59 -4.84 -0.97 1.41
C ALA A 59 -3.62 -0.57 0.56
N PHE A 60 -3.68 -0.76 -0.76
CA PHE A 60 -2.59 -0.39 -1.67
C PHE A 60 -2.31 1.11 -1.69
N ARG A 61 -3.37 1.94 -1.67
CA ARG A 61 -3.22 3.40 -1.60
C ARG A 61 -2.59 3.85 -0.29
N LYS A 62 -3.02 3.26 0.84
CA LYS A 62 -2.48 3.57 2.17
C LYS A 62 -1.02 3.16 2.29
N GLU A 63 -0.66 1.97 1.83
CA GLU A 63 0.74 1.54 1.77
C GLU A 63 1.58 2.42 0.86
N GLY A 64 1.04 2.81 -0.29
CA GLY A 64 1.70 3.71 -1.22
C GLY A 64 1.99 5.08 -0.60
N GLN A 65 1.03 5.65 0.14
CA GLN A 65 1.22 6.90 0.89
C GLN A 65 2.30 6.80 1.97
N THR A 66 2.28 5.73 2.77
CA THR A 66 3.32 5.50 3.80
C THR A 66 4.70 5.36 3.15
N THR A 67 4.80 4.59 2.06
CA THR A 67 6.05 4.40 1.31
C THR A 67 6.54 5.73 0.73
N LEU A 68 5.64 6.54 0.18
CA LEU A 68 5.94 7.87 -0.34
C LEU A 68 6.53 8.77 0.76
N LEU A 69 5.88 8.83 1.93
CA LEU A 69 6.34 9.65 3.06
C LEU A 69 7.72 9.21 3.57
N ILE A 70 7.98 7.91 3.63
CA ILE A 70 9.31 7.38 4.01
C ILE A 70 10.36 7.83 2.98
N GLY A 71 10.07 7.69 1.69
CA GLY A 71 10.98 8.11 0.63
C GLY A 71 11.29 9.60 0.66
N VAL A 72 10.26 10.44 0.82
CA VAL A 72 10.41 11.91 0.96
C VAL A 72 11.20 12.26 2.22
N GLY A 73 10.92 11.60 3.35
CA GLY A 73 11.64 11.81 4.60
C GLY A 73 13.13 11.47 4.48
N LEU A 74 13.46 10.33 3.87
CA LEU A 74 14.86 9.95 3.60
C LEU A 74 15.54 10.96 2.67
N ALA A 75 14.92 11.30 1.54
CA ALA A 75 15.51 12.27 0.61
C ALA A 75 15.74 13.63 1.28
N GLY A 76 14.79 14.11 2.09
CA GLY A 76 14.91 15.33 2.86
C GLY A 76 16.06 15.28 3.87
N LEU A 77 16.19 14.19 4.64
CA LEU A 77 17.30 14.01 5.58
C LEU A 77 18.66 14.04 4.87
N GLY A 78 18.77 13.40 3.69
CA GLY A 78 20.00 13.42 2.89
C GLY A 78 20.38 14.83 2.45
N LEU A 79 19.41 15.63 2.01
CA LEU A 79 19.63 17.03 1.64
C LEU A 79 20.08 17.88 2.83
N VAL A 80 19.44 17.72 4.00
CA VAL A 80 19.83 18.45 5.23
C VAL A 80 21.26 18.12 5.64
N ILE A 81 21.65 16.85 5.63
CA ILE A 81 23.03 16.42 5.96
C ILE A 81 24.04 16.99 4.96
N THR A 82 23.71 16.95 3.66
CA THR A 82 24.58 17.46 2.60
C THR A 82 24.77 18.97 2.74
N MET A 83 23.69 19.74 2.99
CA MET A 83 23.76 21.18 3.21
C MET A 83 24.54 21.54 4.49
N ALA A 84 24.31 20.82 5.59
CA ALA A 84 25.05 21.02 6.84
C ALA A 84 26.54 20.73 6.66
N SER A 85 26.87 19.64 5.97
CA SER A 85 28.26 19.27 5.65
C SER A 85 28.93 20.31 4.75
N TYR A 86 28.19 20.87 3.79
CA TYR A 86 28.69 21.93 2.91
C TYR A 86 29.04 23.21 3.69
N ASN A 87 28.16 23.63 4.61
CA ASN A 87 28.41 24.78 5.48
C ASN A 87 29.53 24.55 6.51
N ALA A 88 29.75 23.30 6.94
CA ALA A 88 30.85 22.96 7.84
C ALA A 88 32.21 22.88 7.11
N ALA A 89 32.20 22.49 5.84
CA ALA A 89 33.41 22.29 5.04
C ALA A 89 33.96 23.57 4.38
N SER A 90 33.19 24.67 4.35
CA SER A 90 33.64 25.97 3.80
C SER A 90 34.87 26.59 4.49
N GLY A 91 35.34 26.00 5.60
CA GLY A 91 36.60 26.34 6.27
C GLY A 91 37.83 25.52 5.84
N GLY A 92 37.70 24.57 4.89
CA GLY A 92 38.81 23.75 4.37
C GLY A 92 38.72 22.24 4.65
N GLY A 93 37.52 21.66 4.72
CA GLY A 93 37.29 20.24 5.04
C GLY A 93 36.74 19.40 3.88
N SER A 94 36.72 18.06 4.04
CA SER A 94 36.11 17.12 3.08
C SER A 94 34.58 17.16 3.12
N PHE A 95 33.94 17.12 1.95
CA PHE A 95 32.48 17.14 1.79
C PHE A 95 31.89 15.72 1.77
N ILE A 96 30.85 15.48 2.59
CA ILE A 96 30.05 14.27 2.53
C ILE A 96 28.79 14.56 1.72
N VAL A 97 28.71 14.01 0.52
CA VAL A 97 27.49 14.06 -0.30
C VAL A 97 26.73 12.76 -0.09
N THR A 98 25.56 12.83 0.53
CA THR A 98 24.72 11.65 0.79
C THR A 98 23.88 11.27 -0.44
N THR A 99 24.49 11.28 -1.64
CA THR A 99 23.81 11.02 -2.92
C THR A 99 23.02 9.71 -2.89
N GLY A 100 23.58 8.66 -2.28
CA GLY A 100 22.88 7.37 -2.14
C GLY A 100 21.59 7.45 -1.31
N LEU A 101 21.56 8.30 -0.28
CA LEU A 101 20.42 8.47 0.61
C LEU A 101 19.33 9.32 -0.07
N VAL A 102 19.74 10.35 -0.82
CA VAL A 102 18.82 11.18 -1.63
C VAL A 102 18.22 10.37 -2.78
N VAL A 103 19.05 9.69 -3.59
CA VAL A 103 18.60 8.87 -4.72
C VAL A 103 17.75 7.69 -4.22
N GLY A 104 18.16 7.03 -3.13
CA GLY A 104 17.38 5.96 -2.50
C GLY A 104 16.02 6.45 -2.00
N GLY A 105 15.98 7.61 -1.34
CA GLY A 105 14.73 8.23 -0.89
C GLY A 105 13.79 8.57 -2.05
N ILE A 106 14.32 9.17 -3.13
CA ILE A 106 13.53 9.47 -4.35
C ILE A 106 12.98 8.18 -4.97
N TRP A 107 13.80 7.13 -5.07
CA TRP A 107 13.36 5.84 -5.61
C TRP A 107 12.23 5.21 -4.80
N ILE A 108 12.32 5.25 -3.47
CA ILE A 108 11.25 4.79 -2.57
C ILE A 108 9.99 5.65 -2.74
N ALA A 109 10.14 6.96 -2.87
CA ALA A 109 9.03 7.88 -3.10
C ALA A 109 8.28 7.55 -4.41
N LEU A 110 9.02 7.32 -5.50
CA LEU A 110 8.46 6.92 -6.79
C LEU A 110 7.73 5.56 -6.71
N LYS A 111 8.28 4.58 -5.98
CA LYS A 111 7.58 3.31 -5.70
C LYS A 111 6.27 3.52 -4.94
N GLY A 112 6.25 4.42 -3.96
CA GLY A 112 5.04 4.80 -3.24
C GLY A 112 3.97 5.40 -4.15
N LEU A 113 4.35 6.35 -5.01
CA LEU A 113 3.45 6.93 -6.01
C LEU A 113 2.89 5.89 -6.97
N TRP A 114 3.72 4.96 -7.44
CA TRP A 114 3.26 3.92 -8.35
C TRP A 114 2.24 2.98 -7.68
N ARG A 115 2.48 2.59 -6.42
CA ARG A 115 1.51 1.80 -5.63
C ARG A 115 0.19 2.54 -5.39
N MET A 116 0.22 3.86 -5.21
CA MET A 116 -1.00 4.66 -5.11
C MET A 116 -1.79 4.74 -6.42
N GLY A 117 -1.10 4.72 -7.56
CA GLY A 117 -1.70 4.82 -8.89
C GLY A 117 -2.27 3.50 -9.41
N VAL A 118 -1.60 2.38 -9.11
CA VAL A 118 -2.06 1.01 -9.45
C VAL A 118 -3.04 0.46 -8.40
N GLY A 119 -3.09 1.10 -7.23
CA GLY A 119 -3.99 0.80 -6.12
C GLY A 119 -5.46 0.84 -6.51
#